data_AF-A0AAN3SEB6-F1
#
_entry.id   AF-A0AAN3SEB6-F1
#
_cell.length_a   1.000
_cell.length_b   1.000
_cell.length_c   1.000
_cell.angle_alpha   90.00
_cell.angle_beta   90.00
_cell.angle_gamma   90.00
#
_symmetry.space_group_name_H-M   'P 1'
#
loop_
_entity.id
_entity.type
_entity.pdbx_description
1 polymer ?
#
loop_
_entity_poly.entity_id
_entity_poly.type
_entity_poly.pdbx_seq_one_letter_code
_entity_poly.pdbx_strand_id
1 'polypeptide(L)'
;MLSKVMRIPRQQEVTALRTYLQIRIGLHAAFNACEEMCQRVALERQLDSEERALLIERSQTVIRQGRDILHAWDATWNSAQALDNALQPDRAAQFADALEKYAAGLATALSRSPQITLEETPASQAILPTLLKQEQHVCQLFARLPDWTAPALTPATEQAQGATQ
;
A
#
# COMPACT_ATOMS: atom_id res chain seq x y z
N MET A 1 5.01 2.54 -5.53
CA MET A 1 4.26 2.24 -6.78
C MET A 1 2.76 2.46 -6.63
N LEU A 2 2.12 2.09 -5.51
CA LEU A 2 0.70 2.33 -5.26
C LEU A 2 0.30 3.81 -5.41
N SER A 3 1.08 4.74 -4.85
CA SER A 3 0.88 6.19 -5.02
C SER A 3 0.87 6.63 -6.49
N LYS A 4 1.63 5.98 -7.37
CA LYS A 4 1.66 6.29 -8.80
C LYS A 4 0.34 5.93 -9.49
N VAL A 5 -0.26 4.80 -9.13
CA VAL A 5 -1.59 4.38 -9.65
C VAL A 5 -2.67 5.38 -9.23
N MET A 6 -2.57 5.89 -8.00
CA MET A 6 -3.53 6.86 -7.48
C MET A 6 -3.48 8.20 -8.20
N ARG A 7 -2.33 8.59 -8.74
CA ARG A 7 -2.17 9.87 -9.46
C ARG A 7 -2.62 9.84 -10.91
N ILE A 8 -2.89 8.67 -11.49
CA ILE A 8 -3.33 8.61 -12.89
C ILE A 8 -4.74 9.21 -12.98
N PRO A 9 -5.00 10.15 -13.90
CA PRO A 9 -6.34 10.68 -14.09
C PRO A 9 -7.32 9.58 -14.50
N ARG A 10 -8.47 9.51 -13.81
CA ARG A 10 -9.56 8.55 -14.08
C ARG A 10 -10.35 8.81 -15.36
N GLN A 11 -10.01 9.87 -16.09
CA GLN A 11 -10.62 10.16 -17.39
C GLN A 11 -10.34 9.00 -18.35
N GLN A 12 -11.35 8.65 -19.16
CA GLN A 12 -11.29 7.54 -20.13
C GLN A 12 -10.43 7.88 -21.35
N GLU A 13 -9.28 8.55 -21.15
CA GLU A 13 -8.28 8.70 -22.19
C GLU A 13 -7.50 7.39 -22.34
N VAL A 14 -7.35 6.94 -23.58
CA VAL A 14 -6.67 5.67 -23.91
C VAL A 14 -5.25 5.60 -23.32
N THR A 15 -4.55 6.73 -23.28
CA THR A 15 -3.19 6.83 -22.73
C THR A 15 -3.17 6.71 -21.21
N ALA A 16 -4.12 7.35 -20.51
CA ALA A 16 -4.24 7.27 -19.06
C ALA A 16 -4.59 5.84 -18.62
N LEU A 17 -5.57 5.23 -19.30
CA LEU A 17 -5.96 3.83 -19.06
C LEU A 17 -4.79 2.86 -19.31
N ARG A 18 -4.04 3.02 -20.41
CA ARG A 18 -2.87 2.19 -20.68
C ARG A 18 -1.83 2.30 -19.57
N THR A 19 -1.53 3.52 -19.14
CA THR A 19 -0.56 3.78 -18.07
C THR A 19 -1.02 3.16 -16.75
N TYR A 20 -2.30 3.33 -16.41
CA TYR A 20 -2.92 2.70 -15.24
C TYR A 20 -2.72 1.18 -15.24
N LEU A 21 -3.09 0.52 -16.34
CA LEU A 21 -2.99 -0.93 -16.47
C LEU A 21 -1.54 -1.42 -16.39
N GLN A 22 -0.58 -0.70 -17.00
CA GLN A 22 0.83 -1.05 -16.93
C GLN A 22 1.37 -1.01 -15.50
N ILE A 23 1.08 0.06 -14.75
CA ILE A 23 1.54 0.18 -13.36
C ILE A 23 0.84 -0.88 -12.48
N ARG A 24 -0.44 -1.16 -12.73
CA ARG A 24 -1.21 -2.19 -12.03
C ARG A 24 -0.63 -3.59 -12.23
N ILE A 25 -0.26 -3.95 -13.46
CA ILE A 25 0.45 -5.21 -13.75
C ILE A 25 1.77 -5.27 -12.97
N GLY A 26 2.54 -4.18 -12.97
CA GLY A 26 3.79 -4.09 -12.22
C GLY A 26 3.60 -4.26 -10.71
N LEU A 27 2.52 -3.72 -10.14
CA LEU A 27 2.18 -3.92 -8.73
C LEU A 27 1.85 -5.37 -8.41
N HIS A 28 1.03 -6.04 -9.23
CA HIS A 28 0.74 -7.46 -9.02
C HIS A 28 2.00 -8.32 -9.11
N ALA A 29 2.87 -8.05 -10.09
CA ALA A 29 4.15 -8.73 -10.20
C ALA A 29 5.03 -8.52 -8.95
N ALA A 30 5.08 -7.30 -8.42
CA ALA A 30 5.83 -6.99 -7.20
C ALA A 30 5.25 -7.74 -5.97
N PHE A 31 3.92 -7.77 -5.79
CA PHE A 31 3.31 -8.52 -4.70
C PHE A 31 3.59 -10.02 -4.80
N ASN A 32 3.48 -10.60 -5.99
CA ASN A 32 3.80 -12.02 -6.21
C ASN A 32 5.27 -12.32 -5.88
N ALA A 33 6.19 -11.45 -6.31
CA ALA A 33 7.62 -11.60 -5.99
C ALA A 33 7.90 -11.52 -4.48
N CYS A 34 7.17 -10.67 -3.75
CA CYS A 34 7.25 -10.62 -2.28
C CYS A 34 6.70 -11.89 -1.61
N GLU A 35 5.62 -12.47 -2.14
CA GLU A 35 5.07 -13.75 -1.65
C GLU A 35 6.04 -14.92 -1.88
N GLU A 36 6.65 -14.99 -3.06
CA GLU A 36 7.72 -15.95 -3.34
C GLU A 36 8.91 -15.75 -2.38
N MET A 37 9.26 -14.51 -2.05
CA MET A 37 10.31 -14.25 -1.06
C MET A 37 9.94 -14.80 0.32
N CYS A 38 8.70 -14.63 0.77
CA CYS A 38 8.23 -15.22 2.02
C CYS A 38 8.36 -16.75 2.02
N GLN A 39 8.06 -17.40 0.89
CA GLN A 39 8.24 -18.84 0.72
C GLN A 39 9.72 -19.27 0.77
N ARG A 40 10.63 -18.46 0.21
CA ARG A 40 12.08 -18.71 0.29
C ARG A 40 12.57 -18.57 1.74
N VAL A 41 12.17 -17.50 2.43
CA VAL A 41 12.53 -17.27 3.85
C VAL A 41 12.02 -18.41 4.73
N ALA A 42 10.84 -18.98 4.44
CA ALA A 42 10.31 -20.14 5.18
C ALA A 42 11.25 -21.36 5.17
N LEU A 43 12.14 -21.47 4.18
CA LEU A 43 13.10 -22.56 4.04
C LEU A 43 14.47 -22.23 4.65
N GLU A 44 14.69 -21.00 5.12
CA GLU A 44 15.96 -20.58 5.71
C GLU A 44 16.16 -21.20 7.11
N ARG A 45 17.13 -22.11 7.19
CA ARG A 45 17.45 -22.87 8.41
C ARG A 45 18.32 -22.12 9.41
N GLN A 46 18.84 -20.95 9.02
CA GLN A 46 19.75 -20.15 9.84
C GLN A 46 19.02 -19.27 10.84
N LEU A 47 17.73 -18.98 10.59
CA LEU A 47 16.88 -18.22 11.49
C LEU A 47 16.20 -19.14 12.51
N ASP A 48 16.01 -18.63 13.71
CA ASP A 48 15.15 -19.27 14.70
C ASP A 48 13.73 -19.49 14.11
N SER A 49 13.09 -20.58 14.53
CA SER A 49 11.80 -20.98 13.96
C SER A 49 10.66 -20.01 14.28
N GLU A 50 10.69 -19.40 15.45
CA GLU A 50 9.67 -18.44 15.90
C GLU A 50 9.93 -17.07 15.25
N GLU A 51 11.18 -16.63 15.21
CA GLU A 51 11.57 -15.40 14.50
C GLU A 51 11.22 -15.47 13.00
N ARG A 52 11.51 -16.60 12.36
CA ARG A 52 11.16 -16.84 10.95
C ARG A 52 9.65 -16.78 10.74
N ALA A 53 8.86 -17.42 11.61
CA ALA A 53 7.40 -17.40 11.51
C ALA A 53 6.84 -15.97 11.64
N LEU A 54 7.35 -15.19 12.60
CA LEU A 54 6.93 -13.81 12.82
C LEU A 54 7.25 -12.91 11.62
N LEU A 55 8.45 -13.05 11.04
CA LEU A 55 8.86 -12.28 9.85
C LEU A 55 7.97 -12.59 8.64
N ILE A 56 7.62 -13.87 8.43
CA ILE A 56 6.74 -14.30 7.36
C ILE A 56 5.33 -13.76 7.56
N GLU A 57 4.77 -13.90 8.77
CA GLU A 57 3.42 -13.40 9.09
C GLU A 57 3.32 -11.88 8.88
N ARG A 58 4.30 -11.14 9.39
CA ARG A 58 4.37 -9.68 9.21
C ARG A 58 4.47 -9.31 7.73
N SER A 59 5.30 -10.01 6.96
CA SER A 59 5.47 -9.76 5.53
C SER A 59 4.19 -10.06 4.74
N GLN A 60 3.54 -11.19 5.01
CA GLN A 60 2.27 -11.58 4.38
C GLN A 60 1.15 -10.58 4.71
N THR A 61 1.13 -10.05 5.93
CA THR A 61 0.16 -9.02 6.34
C THR A 61 0.35 -7.75 5.52
N VAL A 62 1.60 -7.26 5.37
CA VAL A 62 1.91 -6.08 4.56
C VAL A 62 1.52 -6.27 3.09
N ILE A 63 1.85 -7.43 2.51
CA ILE A 63 1.51 -7.75 1.12
C ILE A 63 -0.01 -7.73 0.92
N ARG A 64 -0.76 -8.37 1.82
CA ARG A 64 -2.23 -8.43 1.77
C ARG A 64 -2.83 -7.03 1.85
N GLN A 65 -2.38 -6.21 2.79
CA GLN A 65 -2.83 -4.82 2.91
C GLN A 65 -2.54 -4.00 1.65
N GLY A 66 -1.38 -4.19 1.02
CA GLY A 66 -1.05 -3.56 -0.26
C GLY A 66 -2.00 -3.96 -1.39
N ARG A 67 -2.38 -5.24 -1.46
CA ARG A 67 -3.39 -5.74 -2.42
C ARG A 67 -4.77 -5.18 -2.13
N ASP A 68 -5.19 -5.15 -0.87
CA ASP A 68 -6.49 -4.60 -0.46
C ASP A 68 -6.62 -3.13 -0.87
N ILE A 69 -5.56 -2.33 -0.66
CA ILE A 69 -5.52 -0.93 -1.11
C ILE A 69 -5.65 -0.83 -2.63
N LEU A 70 -4.92 -1.67 -3.40
CA LEU A 70 -5.02 -1.67 -4.86
C LEU A 70 -6.43 -2.03 -5.33
N HIS A 71 -7.06 -3.04 -4.72
CA HIS A 71 -8.41 -3.47 -5.08
C HIS A 71 -9.48 -2.45 -4.70
N ALA A 72 -9.37 -1.82 -3.53
CA ALA A 72 -10.23 -0.72 -3.14
C ALA A 72 -10.10 0.46 -4.12
N TRP A 73 -8.86 0.76 -4.55
CA TRP A 73 -8.62 1.78 -5.56
C TRP A 73 -9.20 1.40 -6.94
N ASP A 74 -9.03 0.15 -7.39
CA ASP A 74 -9.67 -0.36 -8.62
C ASP A 74 -11.20 -0.17 -8.57
N ALA A 75 -11.82 -0.43 -7.42
CA ALA A 75 -13.27 -0.24 -7.25
C ALA A 75 -13.67 1.24 -7.39
N THR A 76 -12.90 2.17 -6.82
CA THR A 76 -13.11 3.62 -7.03
C THR A 76 -12.93 4.02 -8.49
N TRP A 77 -11.93 3.45 -9.17
CA TRP A 77 -11.64 3.71 -10.57
C TRP A 77 -12.78 3.27 -11.49
N ASN A 78 -13.31 2.06 -11.27
CA ASN A 78 -14.36 1.48 -12.11
C ASN A 78 -15.75 2.05 -11.84
N SER A 79 -15.98 2.63 -10.66
CA SER A 79 -17.29 3.17 -10.26
C SER A 79 -17.44 4.66 -10.57
N ALA A 80 -16.34 5.37 -10.86
CA ALA A 80 -16.37 6.80 -11.16
C ALA A 80 -17.15 7.07 -12.46
N GLN A 81 -18.30 7.73 -12.36
CA GLN A 81 -19.04 8.23 -13.52
C GLN A 81 -18.38 9.51 -14.06
N ALA A 82 -18.75 9.95 -15.27
CA ALA A 82 -18.18 11.15 -15.89
C ALA A 82 -18.28 12.42 -15.01
N LEU A 83 -19.29 12.51 -14.14
CA LEU A 83 -19.51 13.61 -13.21
C LEU A 83 -18.55 13.57 -11.99
N ASP A 84 -18.11 12.37 -11.57
CA ASP A 84 -17.16 12.17 -10.46
C ASP A 84 -15.76 12.65 -10.82
N ASN A 85 -15.35 12.46 -12.08
CA ASN A 85 -14.00 12.77 -12.56
C ASN A 85 -13.63 14.27 -12.45
N ALA A 86 -14.60 15.18 -12.37
CA ALA A 86 -14.37 16.61 -12.25
C ALA A 86 -14.05 17.09 -10.82
N LEU A 87 -14.48 16.33 -9.79
CA LEU A 87 -14.30 16.68 -8.36
C LEU A 87 -13.20 15.86 -7.66
N GLN A 88 -12.61 14.89 -8.37
CA GLN A 88 -11.70 13.86 -7.87
C GLN A 88 -10.20 14.17 -7.78
N PRO A 89 -9.58 15.11 -8.54
CA PRO A 89 -8.12 15.16 -8.62
C PRO A 89 -7.44 15.48 -7.27
N ASP A 90 -8.09 16.27 -6.41
CA ASP A 90 -7.54 16.65 -5.10
C ASP A 90 -7.47 15.48 -4.12
N ARG A 91 -8.46 14.57 -4.13
CA ARG A 91 -8.50 13.40 -3.23
C ARG A 91 -7.50 12.33 -3.65
N ALA A 92 -7.42 12.06 -4.94
CA ALA A 92 -6.45 11.12 -5.50
C ALA A 92 -5.01 11.54 -5.22
N ALA A 93 -4.72 12.85 -5.32
CA ALA A 93 -3.44 13.43 -4.93
C ALA A 93 -3.18 13.28 -3.42
N GLN A 94 -4.17 13.57 -2.57
CA GLN A 94 -4.04 13.43 -1.12
C GLN A 94 -3.66 12.00 -0.69
N PHE A 95 -4.31 10.98 -1.27
CA PHE A 95 -3.98 9.59 -0.99
C PHE A 95 -2.60 9.20 -1.49
N ALA A 96 -2.24 9.65 -2.69
CA ALA A 96 -0.93 9.38 -3.25
C ALA A 96 0.20 10.01 -2.41
N ASP A 97 0.01 11.26 -1.96
CA ASP A 97 0.96 11.97 -1.12
C ASP A 97 1.11 11.31 0.26
N ALA A 98 0.01 10.84 0.84
CA ALA A 98 0.03 10.11 2.09
C ALA A 98 0.84 8.80 1.99
N LEU A 99 0.62 8.01 0.92
CA LEU A 99 1.41 6.80 0.67
C LEU A 99 2.87 7.10 0.37
N GLU A 100 3.17 8.20 -0.31
CA GLU A 100 4.55 8.59 -0.59
C GLU A 100 5.29 9.03 0.67
N LYS A 101 4.65 9.82 1.54
CA LYS A 101 5.17 10.16 2.87
C LYS A 101 5.39 8.90 3.72
N TYR A 102 4.42 7.98 3.72
CA TYR A 102 4.54 6.70 4.39
C TYR A 102 5.76 5.92 3.89
N ALA A 103 5.90 5.77 2.57
CA ALA A 103 7.00 5.05 1.96
C ALA A 103 8.37 5.71 2.23
N ALA A 104 8.44 7.05 2.18
CA ALA A 104 9.66 7.80 2.49
C ALA A 104 10.10 7.58 3.95
N GLY A 105 9.15 7.50 4.88
CA GLY A 105 9.43 7.22 6.29
C GLY A 105 9.92 5.80 6.57
N LEU A 106 9.75 4.84 5.65
CA LEU A 106 10.20 3.45 5.86
C LEU A 106 11.73 3.38 5.95
N ALA A 107 12.44 4.16 5.13
CA ALA A 107 13.89 4.18 5.10
C ALA A 107 14.52 4.73 6.39
N THR A 108 13.77 5.54 7.14
CA THR A 108 14.24 6.22 8.37
C THR A 108 13.58 5.69 9.64
N ALA A 109 12.79 4.61 9.57
CA ALA A 109 11.98 4.11 10.68
C ALA A 109 11.08 5.19 11.31
N LEU A 110 10.56 6.11 10.48
CA LEU A 110 9.63 7.17 10.88
C LEU A 110 8.25 6.99 10.22
N SER A 111 8.00 5.83 9.62
CA SER A 111 6.75 5.57 8.90
C SER A 111 5.60 5.28 9.85
N ARG A 112 4.62 6.18 9.88
CA ARG A 112 3.36 6.01 10.63
C ARG A 112 2.20 5.84 9.67
N SER A 113 1.25 4.98 10.04
CA SER A 113 0.02 4.74 9.30
C SER A 113 -0.70 6.07 9.00
N PRO A 114 -0.97 6.40 7.73
CA PRO A 114 -1.58 7.67 7.39
C PRO A 114 -2.99 7.82 8.00
N GLN A 115 -3.23 8.95 8.66
CA GLN A 115 -4.56 9.34 9.15
C GLN A 115 -5.11 10.42 8.22
N ILE A 116 -6.08 10.04 7.39
CA ILE A 116 -6.70 10.95 6.42
C ILE A 116 -8.12 11.24 6.86
N THR A 117 -8.37 12.45 7.34
CA THR A 117 -9.70 12.91 7.69
C THR A 117 -10.47 13.25 6.42
N LEU A 118 -11.61 12.58 6.20
CA LEU A 118 -12.59 13.07 5.23
C LEU A 118 -13.35 14.23 5.86
N GLU A 119 -13.14 15.45 5.37
CA GLU A 119 -14.01 16.58 5.72
C GLU A 119 -15.45 16.32 5.28
N GLU A 120 -16.41 16.73 6.11
CA GLU A 120 -17.83 16.70 5.79
C GLU A 120 -18.09 17.51 4.53
N THR A 121 -18.64 16.84 3.52
CA THR A 121 -18.73 17.41 2.20
C THR A 121 -20.03 18.18 2.03
N PRO A 122 -20.00 19.37 1.37
CA PRO A 122 -21.19 20.18 1.18
C PRO A 122 -22.27 19.40 0.42
N ALA A 123 -23.54 19.77 0.62
CA ALA A 123 -24.74 19.06 0.17
C ALA A 123 -24.73 18.57 -1.29
N SER A 124 -23.92 19.16 -2.17
CA SER A 124 -23.69 18.75 -3.55
C SER A 124 -23.07 17.36 -3.72
N GLN A 125 -22.36 16.81 -2.73
CA GLN A 125 -21.80 15.44 -2.78
C GLN A 125 -22.71 14.36 -2.18
N ALA A 126 -23.87 14.74 -1.62
CA ALA A 126 -24.90 13.78 -1.20
C ALA A 126 -25.47 12.96 -2.38
N ILE A 127 -25.16 13.37 -3.62
CA ILE A 127 -25.60 12.76 -4.87
C ILE A 127 -24.79 11.49 -5.22
N LEU A 128 -23.62 11.27 -4.60
CA LEU A 128 -22.67 10.18 -4.96
C LEU A 128 -22.25 9.30 -3.75
N PRO A 129 -23.21 8.64 -3.07
CA PRO A 129 -22.96 7.92 -1.82
C PRO A 129 -22.03 6.70 -1.98
N THR A 130 -21.92 6.12 -3.18
CA THR A 130 -21.07 4.96 -3.44
C THR A 130 -19.59 5.34 -3.46
N LEU A 131 -19.23 6.46 -4.10
CA LEU A 131 -17.86 6.94 -4.18
C LEU A 131 -17.33 7.32 -2.79
N LEU A 132 -18.12 8.06 -2.01
CA LEU A 132 -17.78 8.43 -0.64
C LEU A 132 -17.48 7.20 0.23
N LYS A 133 -18.31 6.16 0.14
CA LYS A 133 -18.09 4.89 0.86
C LYS A 133 -16.78 4.21 0.43
N GLN A 134 -16.45 4.24 -0.86
CA GLN A 134 -15.22 3.64 -1.37
C GLN A 134 -13.99 4.43 -0.92
N GLU A 135 -14.03 5.76 -0.91
CA GLU A 135 -12.94 6.60 -0.38
C GLU A 135 -12.75 6.42 1.12
N GLN A 136 -13.84 6.36 1.90
CA GLN A 136 -13.79 6.02 3.31
C GLN A 136 -13.15 4.65 3.53
N HIS A 137 -13.46 3.67 2.69
CA HIS A 137 -12.84 2.36 2.75
C HIS A 137 -11.33 2.42 2.48
N VAL A 138 -10.88 3.21 1.50
CA VAL A 138 -9.44 3.44 1.24
C VAL A 138 -8.76 4.09 2.46
N CYS A 139 -9.38 5.09 3.10
CA CYS A 139 -8.86 5.70 4.32
C CYS A 139 -8.71 4.70 5.48
N GLN A 140 -9.70 3.81 5.66
CA GLN A 140 -9.64 2.76 6.67
C GLN A 140 -8.48 1.78 6.41
N LEU A 141 -8.22 1.45 5.15
CA LEU A 141 -7.09 0.60 4.78
C LEU A 141 -5.74 1.30 5.05
N PHE A 142 -5.64 2.61 4.83
CA PHE A 142 -4.43 3.38 5.15
C PHE A 142 -4.16 3.41 6.65
N ALA A 143 -5.21 3.62 7.46
CA ALA A 143 -5.09 3.60 8.91
C ALA A 143 -4.64 2.24 9.46
N ARG A 144 -4.84 1.14 8.71
CA ARG A 144 -4.41 -0.23 9.06
C ARG A 144 -3.01 -0.59 8.61
N LEU A 145 -2.35 0.26 7.81
CA LEU A 145 -0.94 0.03 7.44
C LEU A 145 -0.09 -0.06 8.72
N PRO A 146 1.01 -0.83 8.74
CA PRO A 146 1.76 -0.99 9.97
C PRO A 146 2.50 0.30 10.35
N ASP A 147 2.65 0.50 11.65
CA ASP A 147 3.53 1.53 12.21
C ASP A 147 4.96 0.97 12.29
N TRP A 148 5.91 1.68 11.70
CA TRP A 148 7.33 1.31 11.66
C TRP A 148 8.19 2.26 12.51
N THR A 149 7.61 3.00 13.46
CA THR A 149 8.34 3.90 14.36
C THR A 149 8.96 3.23 15.57
N ALA A 150 8.67 1.94 15.80
CA ALA A 150 9.37 1.13 16.79
C ALA A 150 10.73 0.65 16.26
N PRO A 151 11.74 0.39 17.13
CA PRO A 151 13.06 -0.03 16.68
C PRO A 151 12.95 -1.31 15.83
N ALA A 152 13.66 -1.32 14.71
CA ALA A 152 13.85 -2.53 13.93
C ALA A 152 14.36 -3.64 14.85
N LEU A 153 13.79 -4.84 14.74
CA LEU A 153 14.37 -6.06 15.32
C LEU A 153 15.87 -6.00 15.04
N THR A 154 16.67 -6.00 16.11
CA THR A 154 18.13 -5.91 16.05
C THR A 154 18.63 -6.90 15.00
N PRO A 155 19.50 -6.49 14.07
CA PRO A 155 20.02 -7.40 13.06
C PRO A 155 20.67 -8.59 13.77
N ALA A 156 20.50 -9.78 13.18
CA ALA A 156 21.11 -11.01 13.67
C ALA A 156 22.59 -10.76 13.95
N THR A 157 23.00 -10.99 15.20
CA THR A 157 24.40 -10.93 15.64
C THR A 157 25.29 -11.60 14.62
N GLU A 158 26.34 -10.89 14.19
CA GLU A 158 27.40 -11.42 13.32
C GLU A 158 27.76 -12.83 13.79
N GLN A 159 27.58 -13.83 12.91
CA GLN A 159 28.10 -15.15 13.16
C GLN A 159 29.60 -15.02 13.36
N ALA A 160 30.07 -15.23 14.59
CA ALA A 160 31.48 -15.34 14.89
C ALA A 160 32.07 -16.42 13.99
N GLN A 161 32.92 -16.01 13.05
CA GLN A 161 33.73 -16.93 12.26
C GLN A 161 34.64 -17.70 13.24
N GLY A 162 34.23 -18.92 13.57
CA GLY A 162 35.08 -19.88 14.25
C GLY A 162 36.21 -20.30 13.31
N ALA A 163 37.34 -19.62 13.41
CA ALA A 163 38.63 -20.12 12.94
C ALA A 163 39.57 -20.24 14.14
N THR A 164 39.41 -21.33 14.89
CA THR A 164 40.44 -21.84 15.81
C THR A 164 40.62 -23.33 15.54
N GLN A 165 41.52 -23.65 14.61
CA GLN A 165 42.84 -24.25 14.84
C GLN A 165 43.40 -24.80 13.53
#